data_AF-A0A2W5YKL2-F1
#
_entry.id   AF-A0A2W5YKL2-F1
#
_cell.length_a   1.000
_cell.length_b   1.000
_cell.length_c   1.000
_cell.angle_alpha   90.00
_cell.angle_beta   90.00
_cell.angle_gamma   90.00
#
_symmetry.space_group_name_H-M   'P 1'
#
loop_
_entity.id
_entity.type
_entity.pdbx_description
1 polymer ?
#
loop_
_entity_poly.entity_id
_entity_poly.type
_entity_poly.pdbx_seq_one_letter_code
_entity_poly.pdbx_strand_id
1 'polypeptide(L)'
;MTYELIGFSSQTGFAASDFTYSSNNPSLSGVFSLSGTELDFTVTQVPEPNSLTLLLGALGAYCLFRYGKANRRRPATASLLGKE
;
A
#
# COMPACT_ATOMS: atom_id res chain seq x y z
N MET A 1 -2.27 -15.48 -6.82
CA MET A 1 -2.73 -15.14 -8.19
C MET A 1 -1.62 -15.54 -9.14
N THR A 2 -1.93 -16.15 -10.28
CA THR A 2 -0.94 -16.70 -11.21
C THR A 2 -1.00 -15.96 -12.54
N TYR A 3 0.19 -15.66 -13.07
CA TYR A 3 0.35 -14.94 -14.33
C TYR A 3 1.29 -15.74 -15.22
N GLU A 4 0.83 -16.07 -16.42
CA GLU A 4 1.70 -16.56 -17.48
C GLU A 4 2.62 -15.42 -17.91
N LEU A 5 3.93 -15.69 -17.92
CA LEU A 5 4.93 -14.71 -18.32
C LEU A 5 5.40 -14.96 -19.75
N ILE A 6 5.76 -16.21 -20.05
CA ILE A 6 6.37 -16.61 -21.32
C ILE A 6 5.91 -18.01 -21.70
N GLY A 7 5.41 -18.15 -22.93
CA GLY A 7 5.28 -19.43 -23.62
C GLY A 7 6.47 -19.66 -24.55
N PHE A 8 7.25 -20.70 -24.29
CA PHE A 8 8.33 -21.15 -25.16
C PHE A 8 7.77 -21.93 -26.35
N SER A 9 8.43 -21.86 -27.51
CA SER A 9 8.04 -22.63 -28.70
C SER A 9 8.35 -24.13 -28.57
N SER A 10 9.25 -24.50 -27.66
CA SER A 10 9.65 -25.87 -27.34
C SER A 10 10.21 -25.95 -25.92
N GLN A 11 10.42 -27.18 -25.40
CA GLN A 11 11.07 -27.37 -24.11
C GLN A 11 12.50 -26.79 -24.15
N THR A 12 12.78 -25.89 -23.21
CA THR A 12 14.01 -25.10 -23.17
C THR A 12 15.11 -25.70 -22.31
N GLY A 13 14.78 -26.65 -21.44
CA GLY A 13 15.70 -27.21 -20.45
C GLY A 13 15.96 -26.29 -19.25
N PHE A 14 15.30 -25.13 -19.17
CA PHE A 14 15.31 -24.29 -17.97
C PHE A 14 14.57 -24.99 -16.82
N ALA A 15 14.97 -24.65 -15.60
CA ALA A 15 14.24 -24.97 -14.38
C ALA A 15 13.65 -23.69 -13.78
N ALA A 16 12.61 -23.81 -12.95
CA ALA A 16 12.03 -22.67 -12.24
C ALA A 16 13.06 -21.92 -11.36
N SER A 17 14.11 -22.62 -10.90
CA SER A 17 15.23 -22.06 -10.13
C SER A 17 16.14 -21.14 -10.94
N ASP A 18 16.06 -21.16 -12.26
CA ASP A 18 16.87 -20.31 -13.14
C ASP A 18 16.32 -18.88 -13.20
N PHE A 19 15.12 -18.65 -12.64
CA PHE A 19 14.43 -17.37 -12.64
C PHE A 19 14.43 -16.75 -11.25
N THR A 20 14.75 -15.46 -11.20
CA THR A 20 14.65 -14.64 -9.99
C THR A 20 13.82 -13.41 -10.32
N TYR A 21 13.13 -12.86 -9.34
CA TYR A 21 12.46 -11.58 -9.48
C TYR A 21 12.99 -10.61 -8.45
N SER A 22 12.95 -9.33 -8.80
CA SER A 22 13.18 -8.22 -7.88
C SER A 22 11.93 -7.37 -7.86
N SER A 23 11.52 -6.97 -6.66
CA SER A 23 10.33 -6.16 -6.46
C SER A 23 10.71 -4.91 -5.68
N ASN A 24 10.21 -3.76 -6.13
CA ASN A 24 10.29 -2.50 -5.38
C ASN A 24 9.36 -2.50 -4.16
N ASN A 25 8.45 -3.48 -4.07
CA ASN A 25 7.58 -3.71 -2.93
C ASN A 25 8.11 -4.92 -2.13
N PRO A 26 8.72 -4.72 -0.95
CA PRO A 26 9.35 -5.78 -0.17
C PRO A 26 8.34 -6.81 0.38
N SER A 27 7.06 -6.46 0.41
CA SER A 27 6.00 -7.33 0.90
C SER A 27 5.32 -8.13 -0.22
N LEU A 28 5.70 -7.91 -1.48
CA LEU A 28 5.23 -8.72 -2.60
C LEU A 28 6.14 -9.94 -2.73
N SER A 29 5.57 -11.13 -2.57
CA SER A 29 6.27 -12.39 -2.75
C SER A 29 5.61 -13.26 -3.80
N GLY A 30 6.42 -14.01 -4.54
CA GLY A 30 5.93 -14.99 -5.49
C GLY A 30 6.97 -16.05 -5.86
N VAL A 31 6.53 -17.03 -6.63
CA VAL A 31 7.31 -18.21 -7.02
C VAL A 31 7.14 -18.48 -8.50
N PHE A 32 8.22 -18.82 -9.19
CA PHE A 32 8.19 -19.28 -10.57
C PHE A 32 7.81 -20.75 -10.65
N SER A 33 7.05 -21.10 -11.68
CA SER A 33 6.74 -22.48 -12.06
C SER A 33 6.97 -22.64 -13.55
N LEU A 34 7.56 -23.75 -13.95
CA LEU A 34 7.71 -24.10 -15.36
C LEU A 34 6.95 -25.39 -15.63
N SER A 35 5.90 -25.30 -16.46
CA SER A 35 5.06 -26.44 -16.84
C SER A 35 5.17 -26.66 -18.34
N GLY A 36 5.99 -27.64 -18.74
CA GLY A 36 6.22 -27.94 -20.16
C GLY A 36 6.95 -26.80 -20.87
N THR A 37 6.18 -25.96 -21.56
CA THR A 37 6.68 -24.78 -22.30
C THR A 37 6.20 -23.46 -21.72
N GLU A 38 5.48 -23.45 -20.60
CA GLU A 38 4.92 -22.23 -20.00
C GLU A 38 5.66 -21.89 -18.70
N LEU A 39 6.12 -20.64 -18.62
CA LEU A 39 6.67 -20.04 -17.41
C LEU A 39 5.59 -19.19 -16.74
N ASP A 40 5.23 -19.59 -15.53
CA ASP A 40 4.26 -18.90 -14.69
C ASP A 40 4.93 -18.24 -13.49
N PHE A 41 4.38 -17.11 -13.05
CA PHE A 41 4.68 -16.51 -11.77
C PHE A 41 3.44 -16.46 -10.89
N THR A 42 3.53 -17.11 -9.73
CA THR A 42 2.46 -17.13 -8.75
C THR A 42 2.79 -16.21 -7.59
N VAL A 43 1.99 -15.16 -7.42
CA VAL A 43 2.04 -14.26 -6.26
C VAL A 43 1.48 -14.99 -5.04
N THR A 44 2.31 -15.18 -4.02
CA THR A 44 2.00 -15.89 -2.76
C THR A 44 1.66 -14.92 -1.63
N GLN A 45 2.19 -13.70 -1.66
CA GLN A 45 1.81 -12.63 -0.75
C GLN A 45 1.59 -11.33 -1.51
N VAL A 46 0.44 -10.72 -1.24
CA VAL A 46 0.13 -9.34 -1.62
C VAL A 46 0.13 -8.54 -0.32
N PRO A 47 0.87 -7.43 -0.22
CA PRO A 47 0.80 -6.57 0.95
C PRO A 47 -0.63 -6.07 1.15
N GLU A 48 -1.21 -6.36 2.30
CA GLU A 48 -2.39 -5.63 2.75
C GLU A 48 -1.99 -4.17 3.03
N PRO A 49 -2.82 -3.18 2.66
CA PRO A 49 -2.59 -1.83 3.11
C PRO A 49 -2.59 -1.83 4.65
N ASN A 50 -1.52 -1.32 5.27
CA ASN A 50 -1.38 -1.28 6.72
C ASN A 50 -2.59 -0.62 7.38
N SER A 51 -3.54 -1.45 7.86
CA SER A 51 -4.81 -1.01 8.43
C SER A 51 -4.62 -0.04 9.59
N LEU A 52 -3.52 -0.19 10.33
CA LEU A 52 -3.12 0.73 11.39
C LEU A 52 -2.79 2.14 10.88
N THR A 53 -2.08 2.26 9.75
CA THR A 53 -1.76 3.56 9.15
C THR A 53 -3.03 4.26 8.67
N LEU A 54 -3.95 3.52 8.05
CA LEU A 54 -5.25 4.06 7.63
C LEU A 54 -6.09 4.51 8.83
N LEU A 55 -6.13 3.70 9.90
CA LEU A 55 -6.86 4.03 11.11
C LEU A 55 -6.27 5.27 11.82
N LEU A 56 -4.95 5.32 11.98
CA LEU A 56 -4.24 6.47 12.58
C LEU A 56 -4.43 7.74 11.75
N GLY A 57 -4.35 7.63 10.42
CA GLY A 57 -4.63 8.74 9.51
C GLY A 57 -6.07 9.26 9.66
N ALA A 58 -7.05 8.36 9.72
CA ALA A 58 -8.45 8.72 9.91
C ALA A 58 -8.72 9.36 11.28
N LEU A 59 -8.17 8.81 12.35
CA LEU A 59 -8.25 9.35 13.71
C LEU A 59 -7.59 10.74 13.79
N GLY A 60 -6.40 10.89 13.20
CA GLY A 60 -5.70 12.17 13.14
C GLY A 60 -6.53 13.24 12.43
N ALA A 61 -7.06 12.92 11.24
CA ALA A 61 -7.93 13.82 10.49
C ALA A 61 -9.21 14.19 11.26
N TYR A 62 -9.85 13.21 11.92
CA TYR A 62 -11.04 13.44 12.74
C TYR A 62 -10.76 14.35 13.94
N CYS A 63 -9.66 14.12 14.66
CA CYS A 63 -9.23 14.97 15.75
C CYS A 63 -9.02 16.41 15.27
N LEU A 64 -8.25 16.62 14.20
CA LEU A 64 -8.02 17.96 13.63
C LEU A 64 -9.32 18.66 13.21
N PHE A 65 -10.26 17.92 12.62
CA PHE A 65 -11.57 18.46 12.25
C PHE A 65 -12.37 18.92 13.47
N ARG A 66 -12.37 18.13 14.56
CA ARG A 66 -13.05 18.46 15.82
C ARG A 66 -12.39 19.64 16.53
N TYR A 67 -11.06 19.65 16.65
CA TYR A 67 -10.30 20.76 17.24
C TYR A 67 -10.48 22.06 16.44
N GLY A 68 -10.46 21.99 15.11
CA GLY A 68 -10.72 23.15 14.24
C GLY A 68 -12.12 23.74 14.41
N LYS A 69 -13.15 22.90 14.59
CA LYS A 69 -14.50 23.37 14.91
C LYS A 69 -14.60 23.99 16.31
N ALA A 70 -13.91 23.43 17.30
CA ALA A 70 -13.90 23.97 18.67
C ALA A 70 -13.22 25.35 18.73
N ASN A 71 -12.09 25.53 18.03
CA ASN A 71 -11.36 26.80 18.04
C ASN A 71 -12.08 27.94 17.30
N ARG A 72 -12.90 27.62 16.29
CA ARG A 72 -13.74 28.61 15.58
C ARG A 72 -14.92 29.14 16.40
N ARG A 73 -15.20 28.56 17.57
CA ARG A 73 -16.29 28.97 18.46
C ARG A 73 -15.84 29.89 19.60
N ARG A 74 -14.59 30.36 19.61
CA ARG A 74 -14.19 31.43 20.53
C ARG A 74 -14.57 32.77 19.88
N PRO A 75 -15.70 33.41 20.23
CA PRO A 75 -15.92 34.79 19.81
C PRO A 75 -14.76 35.63 20.32
N ALA A 76 -14.34 36.60 19.52
CA ALA A 76 -13.33 37.59 19.89
C ALA A 76 -13.87 38.45 21.05
N THR A 77 -13.77 37.96 22.28
CA THR A 77 -13.93 38.77 23.49
C THR A 77 -12.57 39.36 23.84
N ALA A 78 -12.11 40.31 23.03
CA ALA A 78 -10.94 41.12 23.35
C ALA A 78 -11.01 42.46 22.59
N SER A 79 -11.69 43.44 23.19
CA SER A 79 -11.34 44.87 23.15
C SER A 79 -12.57 45.74 23.51
N LEU A 80 -12.98 45.69 24.78
CA LEU A 80 -13.77 46.75 25.42
C LEU A 80 -13.15 47.02 26.79
N LEU A 81 -11.91 47.49 26.80
CA LEU A 81 -11.32 48.10 27.99
C LEU A 81 -10.30 49.15 27.56
N GLY A 82 -10.66 50.42 27.72
CA GLY A 82 -9.75 51.54 27.58
C GLY A 82 -10.07 52.50 26.43
N LYS A 83 -11.01 53.41 26.68
CA LYS A 83 -10.83 54.86 26.46
C LYS A 83 -12.03 55.59 27.06
N GLU A 84 -11.82 56.00 28.31
CA GLU A 84 -12.45 57.18 28.89
C GLU A 84 -11.98 58.44 28.15
#